data_AF-A0A839JCN9-F1
#
_entry.id   AF-A0A839JCN9-F1
#
_cell.length_a   1.000
_cell.length_b   1.000
_cell.length_c   1.000
_cell.angle_alpha   90.00
_cell.angle_beta   90.00
_cell.angle_gamma   90.00
#
_symmetry.space_group_name_H-M   'P 1'
#
loop_
_entity.id
_entity.type
_entity.pdbx_description
1 polymer ?
#
loop_
_entity_poly.entity_id
_entity_poly.type
_entity_poly.pdbx_seq_one_letter_code
_entity_poly.pdbx_strand_id
1 'polypeptide(L)'
;MVTPRLPRRLWTATEVERLLGWTGSDEELAASLGRSVRAISAKRRALLDPAGAAVARERGRARANRRALIYQRTHREAFNAVARARTARDRAAATASGPYTAAEDEVVMRVELTAGDVARRLGRTRSSVKQRRQKLRNRRGEEGSQNP
;
A
#
# COMPACT_ATOMS: atom_id res chain seq x y z
N MET A 1 -16.12 19.14 7.48
CA MET A 1 -17.41 18.61 8.00
C MET A 1 -17.68 17.28 7.31
N VAL A 2 -17.68 16.16 8.04
CA VAL A 2 -18.08 14.85 7.48
C VAL A 2 -19.60 14.76 7.65
N THR A 3 -20.34 14.79 6.54
CA THR A 3 -21.79 14.61 6.56
C THR A 3 -22.11 13.20 7.07
N PRO A 4 -22.83 13.03 8.18
CA PRO A 4 -23.15 11.72 8.70
C PRO A 4 -23.98 10.95 7.67
N ARG A 5 -23.58 9.69 7.39
CA ARG A 5 -24.41 8.79 6.57
C ARG A 5 -25.67 8.48 7.35
N LEU A 6 -26.79 9.10 6.96
CA LEU A 6 -28.10 8.74 7.49
C LEU A 6 -28.37 7.24 7.25
N PRO A 7 -29.02 6.55 8.20
CA PRO A 7 -29.38 5.15 8.06
C PRO A 7 -30.24 4.95 6.81
N ARG A 8 -29.98 3.86 6.07
CA ARG A 8 -30.73 3.55 4.86
C ARG A 8 -32.16 3.16 5.22
N ARG A 9 -33.15 3.94 4.74
CA ARG A 9 -34.59 3.62 4.89
C ARG A 9 -34.91 2.26 4.26
N LEU A 10 -35.29 1.29 5.09
CA LEU A 10 -35.70 -0.06 4.68
C LEU A 10 -36.99 -0.01 3.85
N TRP A 11 -37.18 -0.99 2.97
CA TRP A 11 -38.41 -1.13 2.18
C TRP A 11 -39.50 -1.79 3.01
N THR A 12 -40.66 -1.15 3.11
CA THR A 12 -41.85 -1.74 3.74
C THR A 12 -42.59 -2.66 2.78
N ALA A 13 -43.41 -3.57 3.32
CA ALA A 13 -44.23 -4.49 2.50
C ALA A 13 -45.16 -3.71 1.56
N THR A 14 -45.82 -2.66 2.06
CA THR A 14 -46.71 -1.79 1.27
C THR A 14 -45.99 -1.08 0.12
N GLU A 15 -44.75 -0.62 0.35
CA GLU A 15 -43.94 -0.06 -0.74
C GLU A 15 -43.58 -1.12 -1.78
N VAL A 16 -43.31 -2.36 -1.38
CA VAL A 16 -43.00 -3.47 -2.30
C VAL A 16 -44.21 -3.87 -3.14
N GLU A 17 -45.38 -3.97 -2.52
CA GLU A 17 -46.64 -4.21 -3.24
C GLU A 17 -46.90 -3.11 -4.26
N ARG A 18 -46.73 -1.85 -3.86
CA ARG A 18 -46.88 -0.70 -4.75
C ARG A 18 -45.88 -0.73 -5.90
N LEU A 19 -44.63 -1.16 -5.68
CA LEU A 19 -43.63 -1.33 -6.74
C LEU A 19 -44.01 -2.40 -7.78
N LEU A 20 -44.66 -3.48 -7.34
CA LEU A 20 -45.07 -4.59 -8.22
C LEU A 20 -46.34 -4.26 -9.00
N GLY A 21 -47.29 -3.55 -8.37
CA GLY A 21 -48.55 -3.15 -8.99
C GLY A 21 -48.51 -1.87 -9.83
N TRP A 22 -47.40 -1.12 -9.80
CA TRP A 22 -47.32 0.18 -10.50
C TRP A 22 -47.05 0.03 -12.00
N THR A 23 -47.90 0.63 -12.83
CA THR A 23 -47.78 0.64 -14.29
C THR A 23 -47.24 1.95 -14.86
N GLY A 24 -47.20 3.02 -14.05
CA GLY A 24 -46.65 4.32 -14.43
C GLY A 24 -45.10 4.38 -14.42
N SER A 25 -44.57 5.59 -14.58
CA SER A 25 -43.12 5.83 -14.60
C SER A 25 -42.47 5.66 -13.23
N ASP A 26 -41.16 5.43 -13.21
CA ASP A 26 -40.38 5.33 -11.96
C ASP A 26 -40.25 6.70 -11.27
N GLU A 27 -40.34 7.79 -12.04
CA GLU A 27 -40.30 9.18 -11.60
C GLU A 27 -41.54 9.53 -10.74
N GLU A 28 -42.73 9.19 -11.23
CA GLU A 28 -43.98 9.40 -10.49
C GLU A 28 -44.02 8.56 -9.22
N LEU A 29 -43.54 7.30 -9.32
CA LEU A 29 -43.47 6.42 -8.17
C LEU A 29 -42.45 6.90 -7.13
N ALA A 30 -41.31 7.42 -7.57
CA ALA A 30 -40.29 8.03 -6.72
C ALA A 30 -40.83 9.24 -5.95
N ALA A 31 -41.54 10.13 -6.65
CA ALA A 31 -42.19 11.29 -6.05
C ALA A 31 -43.24 10.87 -5.00
N SER A 32 -44.09 9.90 -5.33
CA SER A 32 -45.14 9.43 -4.42
C SER A 32 -44.63 8.69 -3.18
N LEU A 33 -43.50 7.98 -3.28
CA LEU A 33 -42.90 7.21 -2.17
C LEU A 33 -41.83 8.00 -1.40
N GLY A 34 -41.47 9.20 -1.85
CA GLY A 34 -40.37 9.99 -1.28
C GLY A 34 -39.03 9.26 -1.35
N ARG A 35 -38.76 8.56 -2.46
CA ARG A 35 -37.50 7.85 -2.72
C ARG A 35 -36.87 8.37 -4.00
N SER A 36 -35.58 8.14 -4.18
CA SER A 36 -34.94 8.47 -5.46
C SER A 36 -35.40 7.52 -6.57
N VAL A 37 -35.52 8.03 -7.80
CA VAL A 37 -35.79 7.24 -9.02
C VAL A 37 -34.84 6.04 -9.10
N ARG A 38 -33.54 6.27 -8.86
CA ARG A 38 -32.52 5.21 -8.86
C ARG A 38 -32.82 4.10 -7.84
N ALA A 39 -33.36 4.43 -6.67
CA ALA A 39 -33.74 3.43 -5.67
C ALA A 39 -34.97 2.63 -6.12
N ILE A 40 -35.98 3.30 -6.69
CA ILE A 40 -37.16 2.67 -7.29
C ILE A 40 -36.72 1.70 -8.40
N SER A 41 -36.01 2.17 -9.43
CA SER A 41 -35.60 1.35 -10.58
C SER A 41 -34.74 0.17 -10.17
N ALA A 42 -33.82 0.36 -9.22
CA ALA A 42 -32.99 -0.73 -8.72
C ALA A 42 -33.81 -1.79 -7.98
N LYS A 43 -34.78 -1.36 -7.15
CA LYS A 43 -35.64 -2.29 -6.41
C LYS A 43 -36.63 -2.98 -7.32
N ARG A 44 -37.28 -2.28 -8.27
CA ARG A 44 -38.17 -2.86 -9.28
C ARG A 44 -37.44 -3.89 -10.12
N ARG A 45 -36.26 -3.57 -10.65
CA ARG A 45 -35.45 -4.53 -11.40
C ARG A 45 -35.12 -5.77 -10.57
N ALA A 46 -34.80 -5.62 -9.28
CA ALA A 46 -34.51 -6.76 -8.42
C ALA A 46 -35.73 -7.66 -8.14
N LEU A 47 -36.95 -7.11 -8.20
CA LEU A 47 -38.19 -7.84 -7.99
C LEU A 47 -38.74 -8.46 -9.28
N LEU A 48 -38.70 -7.72 -10.39
CA LEU A 48 -39.27 -8.12 -11.69
C LEU A 48 -38.29 -8.97 -12.52
N ASP A 49 -36.98 -8.77 -12.37
CA ASP A 49 -35.95 -9.52 -13.08
C ASP A 49 -34.80 -9.92 -12.11
N PRO A 50 -35.04 -10.93 -11.24
CA PRO A 50 -34.04 -11.37 -10.27
C PRO A 50 -32.75 -11.88 -10.92
N ALA A 51 -32.86 -12.53 -12.09
CA ALA A 51 -31.74 -13.08 -12.84
C ALA A 51 -30.83 -11.97 -13.40
N GLY A 52 -31.40 -11.00 -14.12
CA GLY A 52 -30.65 -9.85 -14.62
C GLY A 52 -30.09 -8.99 -13.49
N ALA A 53 -30.82 -8.84 -12.38
CA ALA A 53 -30.30 -8.19 -11.18
C ALA A 53 -29.10 -8.94 -10.58
N ALA A 54 -29.10 -10.28 -10.59
CA ALA A 54 -27.95 -11.09 -10.15
C ALA A 54 -26.72 -10.89 -11.05
N VAL A 55 -26.92 -10.92 -12.36
CA VAL A 55 -25.85 -10.67 -13.35
C VAL A 55 -25.27 -9.26 -13.18
N ALA A 56 -26.13 -8.24 -12.99
CA ALA A 56 -25.68 -6.87 -12.77
C ALA A 56 -24.87 -6.72 -11.47
N ARG A 57 -25.27 -7.41 -10.40
CA ARG A 57 -24.54 -7.46 -9.12
C ARG A 57 -23.16 -8.10 -9.31
N GLU A 58 -23.09 -9.22 -10.01
CA GLU A 58 -21.82 -9.92 -10.27
C GLU A 58 -20.86 -9.04 -11.09
N ARG A 59 -21.35 -8.42 -12.17
CA ARG A 59 -20.56 -7.46 -12.96
C ARG A 59 -20.06 -6.29 -12.10
N GLY A 60 -20.88 -5.82 -11.15
CA GLY A 60 -20.48 -4.80 -10.18
C GLY A 60 -19.33 -5.25 -9.28
N ARG A 61 -19.42 -6.48 -8.74
CA ARG A 61 -18.35 -7.09 -7.93
C ARG A 61 -17.07 -7.25 -8.72
N ALA A 62 -17.14 -7.80 -9.94
CA ALA A 62 -15.98 -7.99 -10.80
C ALA A 62 -15.25 -6.66 -11.09
N ARG A 63 -15.99 -5.57 -11.37
CA ARG A 63 -15.40 -4.23 -11.54
C ARG A 63 -14.71 -3.72 -10.28
N ALA A 64 -15.34 -3.88 -9.12
CA ALA A 64 -14.76 -3.47 -7.84
C ALA A 64 -13.47 -4.25 -7.54
N ASN A 65 -13.47 -5.57 -7.75
CA ASN A 65 -12.31 -6.44 -7.56
C ASN A 65 -11.16 -6.07 -8.50
N ARG A 66 -11.44 -5.81 -9.78
CA ARG A 66 -10.43 -5.34 -10.74
C ARG A 66 -9.80 -4.02 -10.27
N ARG A 67 -10.61 -3.06 -9.80
CA ARG A 67 -10.12 -1.77 -9.29
C ARG A 67 -9.24 -1.95 -8.05
N ALA A 68 -9.65 -2.82 -7.12
CA ALA A 68 -8.87 -3.13 -5.93
C ALA A 68 -7.52 -3.78 -6.28
N LEU A 69 -7.49 -4.68 -7.25
CA LEU A 69 -6.25 -5.30 -7.74
C LEU A 69 -5.29 -4.28 -8.35
N ILE A 70 -5.79 -3.35 -9.17
CA ILE A 70 -4.99 -2.25 -9.73
C ILE A 70 -4.41 -1.39 -8.60
N TYR A 71 -5.22 -1.05 -7.60
CA TYR A 71 -4.77 -0.28 -6.44
C TYR A 71 -3.68 -1.02 -5.65
N GLN A 72 -3.86 -2.31 -5.35
CA GLN A 72 -2.84 -3.10 -4.67
C GLN A 72 -1.54 -3.20 -5.46
N ARG A 73 -1.63 -3.44 -6.77
CA ARG A 73 -0.46 -3.53 -7.65
C ARG A 73 0.30 -2.21 -7.71
N THR A 74 -0.40 -1.10 -7.93
CA THR A 74 0.22 0.24 -7.97
C THR A 74 0.83 0.63 -6.63
N HIS A 75 0.17 0.30 -5.51
CA HIS A 75 0.72 0.55 -4.18
C HIS A 75 1.98 -0.28 -3.93
N ARG A 76 1.98 -1.56 -4.34
CA ARG A 76 3.15 -2.43 -4.28
C ARG A 76 4.29 -1.95 -5.19
N GLU A 77 3.97 -1.48 -6.38
CA GLU A 77 4.95 -0.93 -7.32
C GLU A 77 5.58 0.36 -6.77
N ALA A 78 4.79 1.24 -6.15
CA ALA A 78 5.29 2.45 -5.48
C ALA A 78 6.21 2.11 -4.30
N PHE A 79 5.80 1.17 -3.43
CA PHE A 79 6.64 0.70 -2.33
C PHE A 79 7.96 0.10 -2.84
N ASN A 80 7.89 -0.76 -3.87
CA ASN A 80 9.06 -1.35 -4.49
C ASN A 80 9.95 -0.30 -5.16
N ALA A 81 9.38 0.75 -5.76
CA ALA A 81 10.14 1.84 -6.38
C ALA A 81 10.96 2.60 -5.34
N VAL A 82 10.39 2.92 -4.16
CA VAL A 82 11.11 3.53 -3.05
C VAL A 82 12.25 2.64 -2.57
N ALA A 83 12.00 1.34 -2.40
CA ALA A 83 13.04 0.38 -2.00
C ALA A 83 14.18 0.28 -3.04
N ARG A 84 13.85 0.26 -4.33
CA ARG A 84 14.84 0.27 -5.43
C ARG A 84 15.65 1.55 -5.44
N ALA A 85 15.02 2.71 -5.29
CA ALA A 85 15.70 4.01 -5.24
C ALA A 85 16.68 4.10 -4.07
N ARG A 86 16.27 3.64 -2.88
CA ARG A 86 17.16 3.53 -1.71
C ARG A 86 18.36 2.64 -2.00
N THR A 87 18.12 1.44 -2.54
CA THR A 87 19.18 0.49 -2.88
C THR A 87 20.14 1.07 -3.94
N ALA A 88 19.62 1.78 -4.94
CA ALA A 88 20.44 2.45 -5.95
C ALA A 88 21.31 3.54 -5.34
N ARG A 89 20.77 4.36 -4.44
CA ARG A 89 21.53 5.37 -3.69
C ARG A 89 22.64 4.75 -2.86
N ASP A 90 22.35 3.66 -2.14
CA ASP A 90 23.35 2.95 -1.35
C ASP A 90 24.47 2.39 -2.24
N ARG A 91 24.13 1.79 -3.40
CA ARG A 91 25.15 1.33 -4.36
C ARG A 91 25.99 2.48 -4.91
N ALA A 92 25.37 3.58 -5.31
CA ALA A 92 26.08 4.76 -5.80
C ALA A 92 27.03 5.34 -4.74
N ALA A 93 26.59 5.43 -3.49
CA ALA A 93 27.44 5.85 -2.36
C ALA A 93 28.60 4.88 -2.12
N ALA A 94 28.37 3.56 -2.25
CA ALA A 94 29.43 2.57 -2.14
C ALA A 94 30.50 2.76 -3.23
N THR A 95 30.09 2.88 -4.50
CA THR A 95 30.99 3.09 -5.64
C THR A 95 31.76 4.41 -5.55
N ALA A 96 31.11 5.50 -5.13
CA ALA A 96 31.73 6.83 -5.06
C ALA A 96 32.77 6.97 -3.95
N SER A 97 32.75 6.05 -2.97
CA SER A 97 33.49 6.27 -1.73
C SER A 97 34.98 5.88 -1.74
N GLY A 98 35.48 5.16 -2.74
CA GLY A 98 36.92 4.82 -2.84
C GLY A 98 37.45 3.90 -1.73
N PRO A 99 38.79 3.70 -1.62
CA PRO A 99 39.39 2.89 -0.55
C PRO A 99 39.27 3.56 0.83
N TYR A 100 39.35 2.78 1.90
CA TYR A 100 39.43 3.31 3.28
C TYR A 100 40.85 3.80 3.56
N THR A 101 40.95 5.00 4.11
CA THR A 101 42.18 5.58 4.65
C THR A 101 42.43 5.10 6.09
N ALA A 102 43.67 5.24 6.59
CA ALA A 102 44.01 4.88 7.96
C ALA A 102 43.18 5.67 9.01
N ALA A 103 42.96 6.97 8.76
CA ALA A 103 42.13 7.80 9.63
C ALA A 103 40.66 7.35 9.65
N GLU A 104 40.13 6.90 8.50
CA GLU A 104 38.77 6.33 8.47
C GLU A 104 38.71 4.99 9.22
N ASP A 105 39.75 4.16 9.17
CA ASP A 105 39.79 2.88 9.89
C ASP A 105 39.72 3.04 11.42
N GLU A 106 40.33 4.09 11.96
CA GLU A 106 40.21 4.43 13.38
C GLU A 106 38.76 4.74 13.75
N VAL A 107 38.06 5.55 12.94
CA VAL A 107 36.65 5.87 13.13
C VAL A 107 35.77 4.64 12.96
N VAL A 108 36.10 3.76 12.01
CA VAL A 108 35.41 2.49 11.78
C VAL A 108 35.48 1.59 13.01
N MET A 109 36.60 1.57 13.73
CA MET A 109 36.81 0.70 14.89
C MET A 109 36.29 1.25 16.22
N ARG A 110 35.76 2.48 16.27
CA ARG A 110 35.14 3.05 17.47
C ARG A 110 33.97 2.20 17.95
N VAL A 111 34.06 1.73 19.19
CA VAL A 111 33.08 0.83 19.82
C VAL A 111 31.82 1.59 20.21
N GLU A 112 31.95 2.87 20.53
CA GLU A 112 30.84 3.74 20.95
C GLU A 112 29.91 4.08 19.77
N LEU A 113 30.36 3.89 18.53
CA LEU A 113 29.59 4.21 17.33
C LEU A 113 28.99 2.95 16.71
N THR A 114 27.68 3.00 16.44
CA THR A 114 27.06 1.98 15.60
C THR A 114 27.60 2.07 14.18
N ALA A 115 27.55 0.97 13.43
CA ALA A 115 27.95 0.99 12.02
C ALA A 115 27.12 1.98 11.18
N GLY A 116 25.90 2.33 11.63
CA GLY A 116 25.08 3.35 10.98
C GLY A 116 25.60 4.77 11.25
N ASP A 117 26.12 5.04 12.44
CA ASP A 117 26.66 6.35 12.80
C ASP A 117 27.98 6.61 12.10
N VAL A 118 28.86 5.62 12.07
CA VAL A 118 30.10 5.67 11.28
C VAL A 118 29.80 5.89 9.80
N ALA A 119 28.84 5.15 9.24
CA ALA A 119 28.46 5.30 7.84
C ALA A 119 28.00 6.72 7.51
N ARG A 120 27.15 7.32 8.35
CA ARG A 120 26.71 8.72 8.19
C ARG A 120 27.86 9.70 8.29
N ARG A 121 28.78 9.52 9.24
CA ARG A 121 29.94 10.41 9.45
C ARG A 121 30.94 10.36 8.30
N LEU A 122 31.18 9.17 7.74
CA LEU A 122 32.17 8.96 6.68
C LEU A 122 31.57 9.06 5.26
N GLY A 123 30.28 9.32 5.12
CA GLY A 123 29.60 9.29 3.82
C GLY A 123 29.63 7.91 3.14
N ARG A 124 29.76 6.83 3.92
CA ARG A 124 29.84 5.44 3.45
C ARG A 124 28.51 4.72 3.63
N THR A 125 28.38 3.53 3.05
CA THR A 125 27.25 2.65 3.37
C THR A 125 27.49 1.87 4.66
N ARG A 126 26.41 1.59 5.41
CA ARG A 126 26.45 0.75 6.63
C ARG A 126 27.08 -0.63 6.36
N SER A 127 26.80 -1.22 5.20
CA SER A 127 27.33 -2.51 4.79
C SER A 127 28.84 -2.46 4.52
N SER A 128 29.33 -1.40 3.87
CA SER A 128 30.77 -1.17 3.67
C SER A 128 31.52 -1.08 5.01
N VAL A 129 30.98 -0.31 5.96
CA VAL A 129 31.56 -0.18 7.31
C VAL A 129 31.62 -1.53 8.03
N LYS A 130 30.54 -2.33 8.00
CA LYS A 130 30.53 -3.68 8.60
C LYS A 130 31.60 -4.59 8.02
N GLN A 131 31.74 -4.61 6.69
CA GLN A 131 32.77 -5.42 6.02
C GLN A 131 34.17 -4.95 6.38
N ARG A 132 34.41 -3.63 6.46
CA ARG A 132 35.70 -3.09 6.88
C ARG A 132 36.03 -3.45 8.33
N ARG A 133 35.06 -3.34 9.25
CA ARG A 133 35.23 -3.78 10.65
C ARG A 133 35.66 -5.23 10.74
N GLN A 134 35.01 -6.12 9.98
CA GLN A 134 35.38 -7.54 9.98
C GLN A 134 36.82 -7.75 9.50
N LYS A 135 37.22 -7.11 8.39
CA LYS A 135 38.59 -7.22 7.86
C LYS A 135 39.64 -6.74 8.86
N LEU A 136 39.40 -5.61 9.53
CA LEU A 136 40.32 -5.06 10.53
C LEU A 136 40.41 -5.95 11.78
N ARG A 137 39.29 -6.55 12.21
CA ARG A 137 39.27 -7.50 13.33
C ARG A 137 40.04 -8.78 13.00
N ASN A 138 39.85 -9.34 11.81
CA ASN A 138 40.60 -10.52 11.37
C ASN A 138 42.10 -10.24 11.34
N ARG A 139 42.51 -9.11 10.75
CA ARG A 139 43.93 -8.71 10.68
C ARG A 139 44.57 -8.56 12.07
N ARG A 140 43.90 -7.90 13.02
CA ARG A 140 44.40 -7.76 14.40
C ARG A 140 44.50 -9.10 15.14
N GLY A 141 43.60 -10.05 14.83
CA GLY A 141 43.65 -11.40 15.39
C GLY A 141 44.81 -12.24 14.82
N GLU A 142 45.12 -12.06 13.53
CA GLU A 142 46.26 -12.70 12.87
C GLU A 142 47.60 -12.15 13.37
N GLU A 143 47.71 -10.82 13.55
CA GLU A 143 48.90 -10.15 14.11
C GLU A 143 49.18 -10.57 15.57
N GLY A 144 48.13 -10.81 16.37
CA GLY A 144 48.25 -11.32 17.74
C GLY A 144 48.63 -12.80 17.82
N SER A 145 48.53 -13.55 16.72
CA SER A 145 48.87 -14.98 16.63
C SER A 145 50.30 -15.23 16.09
N GLN A 146 50.96 -14.20 15.55
CA GLN A 146 52.32 -14.27 14.98
C GLN A 146 53.43 -13.70 15.89
N ASN A 147 53.10 -13.25 17.10
CA ASN A 147 54.10 -12.88 18.11
C ASN A 147 54.17 -13.96 19.20
N PRO A 148 55.26 -14.76 19.28
CA PRO A 148 55.53 -15.65 20.41
C PRO A 148 55.97 -14.88 21.67
#